data_AF-A0A933KA56-F1
#
_entry.id   AF-A0A933KA56-F1
#
_cell.length_a   1.000
_cell.length_b   1.000
_cell.length_c   1.000
_cell.angle_alpha   90.00
_cell.angle_beta   90.00
_cell.angle_gamma   90.00
#
_symmetry.space_group_name_H-M   'P 1'
#
loop_
_entity.id
_entity.type
_entity.pdbx_description
1 polymer ?
#
loop_
_entity_poly.entity_id
_entity_poly.type
_entity_poly.pdbx_seq_one_letter_code
_entity_poly.pdbx_strand_id
1 'polypeptide(L)'
;MTRFVLALALLTAFVAPLIAQTATPVQPGTCPTERRVISGSFQPAAGPVKIAFFDADSTLRVAPSGSVSANGPTDVAILPLVAEQLVKLNKDGYLLAIVSNQNGISQGYVTFEAANAALLYTQSQLAKLGVSFHYYDFAERSDENRKPDIGMGKRLADTIKAKLGRDVDWAHTIMVGDSGWKKGKDVEPDGTPGEDFSNADRLFGENLAKRFGGVQFHHPRTFFRWLRHGVRNFPDYQSVRTFVTAHPELDPGVNPPVSK
;
A
#
# COMPACT_ATOMS: atom_id res chain seq x y z
N MET A 1 -60.27 20.96 53.26
CA MET A 1 -60.52 21.90 52.15
C MET A 1 -59.21 22.60 51.81
N THR A 2 -58.45 22.11 50.84
CA THR A 2 -57.25 22.83 50.38
C THR A 2 -57.09 22.57 48.88
N ARG A 3 -56.99 23.66 48.13
CA ARG A 3 -57.10 23.76 46.67
C ARG A 3 -55.91 23.10 45.96
N PHE A 4 -56.17 22.29 44.94
CA PHE A 4 -55.18 21.90 43.94
C PHE A 4 -55.05 23.02 42.90
N VAL A 5 -53.84 23.56 42.73
CA VAL A 5 -53.47 24.43 41.61
C VAL A 5 -52.77 23.55 40.58
N LEU A 6 -53.38 23.41 39.40
CA LEU A 6 -52.79 22.73 38.26
C LEU A 6 -51.94 23.75 37.49
N ALA A 7 -50.61 23.63 37.54
CA ALA A 7 -49.70 24.39 36.70
C ALA A 7 -49.42 23.59 35.42
N LEU A 8 -49.94 24.08 34.29
CA LEU A 8 -49.70 23.52 32.96
C LEU A 8 -48.34 24.02 32.45
N ALA A 9 -47.31 23.19 32.52
CA ALA A 9 -46.02 23.46 31.89
C ALA A 9 -46.09 23.07 30.41
N LEU A 10 -46.14 24.07 29.51
CA LEU A 10 -45.92 23.86 28.08
C LEU A 10 -44.45 23.48 27.86
N LEU A 11 -44.20 22.22 27.50
CA LEU A 11 -42.90 21.76 27.04
C LEU A 11 -42.80 22.04 25.53
N THR A 12 -42.17 23.16 25.15
CA THR A 12 -41.82 23.42 23.74
C THR A 12 -40.60 22.58 23.37
N ALA A 13 -40.80 21.49 22.64
CA ALA A 13 -39.71 20.69 22.07
C ALA A 13 -38.99 21.49 20.98
N PHE A 14 -37.75 21.90 21.25
CA PHE A 14 -36.83 22.41 20.23
C PHE A 14 -36.35 21.23 19.37
N VAL A 15 -36.94 21.07 18.18
CA VAL A 15 -36.39 20.17 17.16
C VAL A 15 -35.29 20.93 16.43
N ALA A 16 -34.03 20.67 16.80
CA ALA A 16 -32.89 21.14 16.03
C ALA A 16 -32.88 20.43 14.67
N PRO A 17 -32.66 21.15 13.54
CA PRO A 17 -32.59 20.51 12.25
C PRO A 17 -31.35 19.60 12.21
N LEU A 18 -31.58 18.32 11.92
CA LEU A 18 -30.53 17.38 11.58
C LEU A 18 -29.91 17.85 10.26
N ILE A 19 -28.82 18.61 10.34
CA ILE A 19 -28.01 18.91 9.16
C ILE A 19 -27.45 17.58 8.70
N ALA A 20 -28.04 17.03 7.63
CA ALA A 20 -27.42 15.96 6.88
C ALA A 20 -26.06 16.48 6.43
N GLN A 21 -24.99 15.99 7.05
CA GLN A 21 -23.65 16.11 6.52
C GLN A 21 -23.66 15.39 5.17
N THR A 22 -23.88 16.14 4.10
CA THR A 22 -23.58 15.67 2.76
C THR A 22 -22.10 15.33 2.78
N ALA A 23 -21.79 14.03 2.71
CA ALA A 23 -20.42 13.55 2.57
C ALA A 23 -19.80 14.30 1.39
N THR A 24 -18.86 15.19 1.68
CA THR A 24 -18.06 15.87 0.66
C THR A 24 -17.45 14.76 -0.20
N PRO A 25 -17.49 14.86 -1.54
CA PRO A 25 -16.72 13.96 -2.37
C PRO A 25 -15.28 14.00 -1.87
N VAL A 26 -14.77 12.85 -1.41
CA VAL A 26 -13.36 12.71 -1.05
C VAL A 26 -12.58 13.11 -2.29
N GLN A 27 -11.93 14.28 -2.26
CA GLN A 27 -10.94 14.66 -3.27
C GLN A 27 -9.96 13.49 -3.36
N PRO A 28 -9.66 12.94 -4.56
CA PRO A 28 -8.69 11.86 -4.69
C PRO A 28 -7.42 12.30 -3.96
N GLY A 29 -7.06 11.62 -2.86
CA GLY A 29 -5.97 12.08 -2.03
C GLY A 29 -4.69 12.09 -2.86
N THR A 30 -4.03 13.24 -2.89
CA THR A 30 -2.90 13.47 -3.79
C THR A 30 -1.73 12.58 -3.39
N CYS A 31 -1.36 11.65 -4.27
CA CYS A 31 -0.12 10.89 -4.13
C CYS A 31 1.09 11.82 -4.33
N PRO A 32 2.24 11.55 -3.71
CA PRO A 32 3.46 12.34 -3.94
C PRO A 32 3.88 12.25 -5.42
N THR A 33 4.19 13.41 -6.00
CA THR A 33 4.72 13.54 -7.37
C THR A 33 6.24 13.42 -7.43
N GLU A 34 6.90 13.51 -6.27
CA GLU A 34 8.34 13.48 -6.13
C GLU A 34 8.79 12.37 -5.19
N ARG A 35 9.87 11.70 -5.57
CA ARG A 35 10.47 10.61 -4.82
C ARG A 35 11.00 11.14 -3.48
N ARG A 36 10.86 10.34 -2.43
CA ARG A 36 11.34 10.64 -1.07
C ARG A 36 10.71 11.87 -0.41
N VAL A 37 9.55 12.32 -0.90
CA VAL A 37 8.76 13.41 -0.31
C VAL A 37 7.50 12.83 0.32
N ILE A 38 7.22 13.21 1.57
CA ILE A 38 5.94 12.90 2.22
C ILE A 38 4.87 13.81 1.61
N SER A 39 3.81 13.23 1.06
CA SER A 39 2.70 13.99 0.49
C SER A 39 2.02 14.87 1.54
N GLY A 40 1.67 16.10 1.15
CA GLY A 40 0.88 17.01 1.98
C GLY A 40 -0.55 16.51 2.25
N SER A 41 -1.03 15.51 1.52
CA SER A 41 -2.30 14.84 1.80
C SER A 41 -2.25 13.93 3.02
N PHE A 42 -1.05 13.57 3.52
CA PHE A 42 -0.94 12.76 4.71
C PHE A 42 -1.38 13.56 5.94
N GLN A 43 -2.56 13.21 6.46
CA GLN A 43 -3.12 13.77 7.68
C GLN A 43 -3.02 12.73 8.79
N PRO A 44 -1.92 12.74 9.56
CA PRO A 44 -1.74 11.70 10.52
C PRO A 44 -2.62 11.90 11.76
N ALA A 45 -3.12 10.80 12.33
CA ALA A 45 -3.72 10.82 13.68
C ALA A 45 -2.71 11.32 14.73
N ALA A 46 -3.20 11.76 15.89
CA ALA A 46 -2.35 12.15 17.00
C ALA A 46 -1.42 11.00 17.44
N GLY A 47 -0.19 11.33 17.84
CA GLY A 47 0.81 10.36 18.30
C GLY A 47 1.80 9.86 17.23
N PRO A 48 2.48 8.73 17.48
CA PRO A 48 3.45 8.16 16.54
C PRO A 48 2.83 7.75 15.19
N VAL A 49 3.61 7.77 14.11
CA VAL A 49 3.17 7.43 12.74
C VAL A 49 3.25 5.92 12.52
N LYS A 50 2.13 5.28 12.17
CA LYS A 50 2.13 3.90 11.64
C LYS A 50 2.45 3.92 10.15
N ILE A 51 3.36 3.07 9.70
CA ILE A 51 3.72 2.95 8.28
C ILE A 51 3.23 1.61 7.74
N ALA A 52 2.69 1.62 6.52
CA ALA A 52 2.50 0.40 5.75
C ALA A 52 3.41 0.48 4.53
N PHE A 53 4.51 -0.28 4.56
CA PHE A 53 5.43 -0.43 3.46
C PHE A 53 4.88 -1.44 2.46
N PHE A 54 4.99 -1.12 1.18
CA PHE A 54 4.61 -2.01 0.08
C PHE A 54 5.77 -2.14 -0.89
N ASP A 55 6.10 -3.37 -1.26
CA ASP A 55 6.78 -3.59 -2.53
C ASP A 55 5.86 -3.22 -3.72
N ALA A 56 6.42 -3.03 -4.91
CA ALA A 56 5.66 -2.64 -6.10
C ALA A 56 5.33 -3.84 -6.99
N ASP A 57 6.35 -4.47 -7.57
CA ASP A 57 6.21 -5.48 -8.61
C ASP A 57 5.80 -6.83 -7.99
N SER A 58 4.82 -7.52 -8.57
CA SER A 58 4.15 -8.72 -7.99
C SER A 58 3.43 -8.49 -6.64
N THR A 59 3.38 -7.26 -6.14
CA THR A 59 2.72 -6.88 -4.88
C THR A 59 1.54 -5.95 -5.11
N LEU A 60 1.77 -4.82 -5.79
CA LEU A 60 0.73 -3.84 -6.17
C LEU A 60 0.38 -3.96 -7.65
N ARG A 61 1.35 -4.37 -8.48
CA ARG A 61 1.26 -4.37 -9.94
C ARG A 61 1.99 -5.55 -10.57
N VAL A 62 1.69 -5.81 -11.82
CA VAL A 62 2.52 -6.61 -12.76
C VAL A 62 2.77 -5.82 -14.03
N ALA A 63 3.74 -6.26 -14.83
CA ALA A 63 4.06 -5.67 -16.13
C ALA A 63 3.31 -6.39 -17.26
N PRO A 64 2.39 -5.73 -17.99
CA PRO A 64 1.76 -6.27 -19.19
C PRO A 64 2.73 -6.77 -20.27
N SER A 65 3.94 -6.21 -20.34
CA SER A 65 5.00 -6.63 -21.27
C SER A 65 5.56 -8.03 -21.00
N GLY A 66 5.30 -8.60 -19.81
CA GLY A 66 5.95 -9.82 -19.34
C GLY A 66 7.35 -9.60 -18.76
N SER A 67 7.80 -8.35 -18.65
CA SER A 67 9.03 -8.01 -17.94
C SER A 67 8.90 -8.30 -16.45
N VAL A 68 10.03 -8.55 -15.76
CA VAL A 68 10.05 -8.80 -14.31
C VAL A 68 9.56 -7.58 -13.51
N SER A 69 9.81 -6.37 -14.01
CA SER A 69 9.35 -5.11 -13.43
C SER A 69 8.73 -4.25 -14.52
N ALA A 70 7.78 -3.39 -14.13
CA ALA A 70 7.18 -2.42 -15.04
C ALA A 70 8.23 -1.40 -15.52
N ASN A 71 8.37 -1.25 -16.83
CA ASN A 71 9.39 -0.37 -17.44
C ASN A 71 8.84 0.97 -17.93
N GLY A 72 7.66 1.39 -17.46
CA GLY A 72 7.08 2.69 -17.77
C GLY A 72 5.56 2.74 -17.50
N PRO A 73 4.92 3.90 -17.72
CA PRO A 73 3.49 4.09 -17.47
C PRO A 73 2.58 3.14 -18.25
N THR A 74 2.96 2.79 -19.49
CA THR A 74 2.18 1.87 -20.34
C THR A 74 2.34 0.41 -19.95
N ASP A 75 3.24 0.11 -19.02
CA ASP A 75 3.62 -1.25 -18.62
C ASP A 75 3.26 -1.52 -17.16
N VAL A 76 2.11 -1.02 -16.72
CA VAL A 76 1.59 -1.22 -15.36
C VAL A 76 0.17 -1.76 -15.44
N ALA A 77 -0.07 -2.90 -14.80
CA ALA A 77 -1.39 -3.39 -14.45
C ALA A 77 -1.49 -3.58 -12.94
N ILE A 78 -2.51 -2.97 -12.31
CA ILE A 78 -2.82 -3.10 -10.90
C ILE A 78 -3.37 -4.49 -10.61
N LEU A 79 -2.92 -5.09 -9.51
CA LEU A 79 -3.38 -6.41 -9.08
C LEU A 79 -4.78 -6.35 -8.43
N PRO A 80 -5.61 -7.39 -8.61
CA PRO A 80 -6.93 -7.47 -7.98
C PRO A 80 -6.87 -7.37 -6.45
N LEU A 81 -7.95 -6.87 -5.85
CA LEU A 81 -8.16 -6.77 -4.39
C LEU A 81 -7.19 -5.84 -3.62
N VAL A 82 -6.19 -5.24 -4.30
CA VAL A 82 -5.20 -4.35 -3.68
C VAL A 82 -5.87 -3.10 -3.09
N ALA A 83 -6.66 -2.39 -3.90
CA ALA A 83 -7.23 -1.10 -3.50
C ALA A 83 -8.11 -1.18 -2.25
N GLU A 84 -8.91 -2.25 -2.09
CA GLU A 84 -9.79 -2.43 -0.93
C GLU A 84 -9.01 -2.40 0.39
N GLN A 85 -7.88 -3.11 0.46
CA GLN A 85 -7.05 -3.16 1.67
C GLN A 85 -6.31 -1.85 1.90
N LEU A 86 -5.80 -1.22 0.84
CA LEU A 86 -5.09 0.06 0.96
C LEU A 86 -6.02 1.18 1.44
N VAL A 87 -7.28 1.23 0.95
CA VAL A 87 -8.29 2.16 1.43
C VAL A 87 -8.59 1.97 2.91
N LYS A 88 -8.63 0.72 3.40
CA LYS A 88 -8.79 0.44 4.85
C LYS A 88 -7.63 0.99 5.65
N LEU A 89 -6.39 0.73 5.21
CA LEU A 89 -5.22 1.29 5.87
C LEU A 89 -5.19 2.83 5.86
N ASN A 90 -5.58 3.46 4.75
CA ASN A 90 -5.74 4.92 4.70
C ASN A 90 -6.73 5.41 5.78
N LYS A 91 -7.89 4.75 5.93
CA LYS A 91 -8.89 5.06 6.96
C LYS A 91 -8.38 4.83 8.38
N ASP A 92 -7.53 3.82 8.57
CA ASP A 92 -6.90 3.49 9.84
C ASP A 92 -5.69 4.38 10.18
N GLY A 93 -5.43 5.41 9.36
CA GLY A 93 -4.41 6.43 9.60
C GLY A 93 -2.99 6.00 9.27
N TYR A 94 -2.80 4.97 8.45
CA TYR A 94 -1.48 4.52 8.02
C TYR A 94 -0.86 5.46 6.98
N LEU A 95 0.43 5.72 7.13
CA LEU A 95 1.27 6.24 6.06
C LEU A 95 1.59 5.10 5.10
N LEU A 96 0.88 5.03 3.97
CA LEU A 96 1.23 4.11 2.88
C LEU A 96 2.49 4.57 2.14
N ALA A 97 3.49 3.68 2.06
CA ALA A 97 4.79 3.95 1.45
C ALA A 97 5.18 2.84 0.47
N ILE A 98 5.58 3.18 -0.76
CA ILE A 98 6.16 2.21 -1.69
C ILE A 98 7.68 2.16 -1.48
N VAL A 99 8.24 0.96 -1.35
CA VAL A 99 9.69 0.69 -1.26
C VAL A 99 10.06 -0.45 -2.20
N SER A 100 10.74 -0.15 -3.30
CA SER A 100 10.97 -1.11 -4.39
C SER A 100 12.45 -1.30 -4.72
N ASN A 101 12.83 -2.50 -5.21
CA ASN A 101 14.17 -2.79 -5.72
C ASN A 101 14.17 -2.68 -7.26
N GLN A 102 14.75 -1.62 -7.82
CA GLN A 102 14.79 -1.33 -9.26
C GLN A 102 16.19 -1.52 -9.86
N ASN A 103 16.77 -2.72 -9.69
CA ASN A 103 18.15 -3.02 -10.10
C ASN A 103 18.37 -2.97 -11.62
N GLY A 104 17.30 -3.09 -12.41
CA GLY A 104 17.36 -2.94 -13.86
C GLY A 104 17.95 -1.59 -14.29
N ILE A 105 17.88 -0.57 -13.43
CA ILE A 105 18.50 0.74 -13.66
C ILE A 105 20.02 0.63 -13.70
N SER A 106 20.63 0.07 -12.66
CA SER A 106 22.10 -0.12 -12.64
C SER A 106 22.60 -1.08 -13.71
N GLN A 107 21.74 -1.99 -14.19
CA GLN A 107 22.05 -2.94 -15.26
C GLN A 107 21.82 -2.37 -16.66
N GLY A 108 21.24 -1.17 -16.78
CA GLY A 108 20.96 -0.53 -18.08
C GLY A 108 19.74 -1.09 -18.82
N TYR A 109 18.91 -1.92 -18.16
CA TYR A 109 17.69 -2.48 -18.75
C TYR A 109 16.51 -1.50 -18.75
N VAL A 110 16.47 -0.56 -17.81
CA VAL A 110 15.44 0.46 -17.68
C VAL A 110 16.08 1.78 -17.24
N THR A 111 15.58 2.92 -17.68
CA THR A 111 16.10 4.21 -17.20
C THR A 111 15.49 4.58 -15.85
N PHE A 112 16.15 5.49 -15.13
CA PHE A 112 15.59 6.04 -13.89
C PHE A 112 14.21 6.66 -14.11
N GLU A 113 14.06 7.44 -15.17
CA GLU A 113 12.85 8.16 -15.52
C GLU A 113 11.70 7.19 -15.80
N ALA A 114 11.99 6.10 -16.52
CA ALA A 114 11.02 5.07 -16.84
C ALA A 114 10.52 4.33 -15.59
N ALA A 115 11.44 3.89 -14.71
CA ALA A 115 11.08 3.25 -13.45
C ALA A 115 10.31 4.19 -12.51
N ASN A 116 10.75 5.46 -12.40
CA ASN A 116 10.05 6.48 -11.62
C ASN A 116 8.64 6.75 -12.18
N ALA A 117 8.51 6.89 -13.50
CA ALA A 117 7.24 7.11 -14.17
C ALA A 117 6.28 5.93 -13.99
N ALA A 118 6.79 4.69 -13.98
CA ALA A 118 5.97 3.52 -13.67
C ALA A 118 5.40 3.58 -12.25
N LEU A 119 6.21 3.93 -11.24
CA LEU A 119 5.74 4.08 -9.85
C LEU A 119 4.74 5.22 -9.67
N LEU A 120 4.97 6.37 -10.32
CA LEU A 120 4.01 7.47 -10.36
C LEU A 120 2.68 7.03 -11.02
N TYR A 121 2.76 6.27 -12.12
CA TYR A 121 1.57 5.75 -12.78
C TYR A 121 0.82 4.72 -11.92
N THR A 122 1.51 3.84 -11.22
CA THR A 122 0.91 2.91 -10.24
C THR A 122 0.13 3.68 -9.17
N GLN A 123 0.72 4.72 -8.59
CA GLN A 123 0.05 5.60 -7.63
C GLN A 123 -1.17 6.30 -8.25
N SER A 124 -1.07 6.76 -9.50
CA SER A 124 -2.17 7.39 -10.22
C SER A 124 -3.35 6.44 -10.45
N GLN A 125 -3.11 5.19 -10.86
CA GLN A 125 -4.19 4.20 -11.03
C GLN A 125 -4.85 3.85 -9.70
N LEU A 126 -4.07 3.65 -8.63
CA LEU A 126 -4.61 3.37 -7.30
C LEU A 126 -5.38 4.59 -6.72
N ALA A 127 -4.96 5.82 -7.05
CA ALA A 127 -5.69 7.03 -6.67
C ALA A 127 -7.10 7.11 -7.30
N LYS A 128 -7.28 6.63 -8.54
CA LYS A 128 -8.61 6.49 -9.15
C LYS A 128 -9.52 5.53 -8.39
N LEU A 129 -8.93 4.61 -7.62
CA LEU A 129 -9.62 3.63 -6.77
C LEU A 129 -9.75 4.10 -5.30
N GLY A 130 -9.46 5.37 -5.03
CA GLY A 130 -9.61 5.97 -3.70
C GLY A 130 -8.43 5.73 -2.75
N VAL A 131 -7.32 5.18 -3.24
CA VAL A 131 -6.11 4.97 -2.44
C VAL A 131 -5.23 6.22 -2.45
N SER A 132 -4.61 6.55 -1.32
CA SER A 132 -3.60 7.61 -1.25
C SER A 132 -2.29 7.05 -0.74
N PHE A 133 -1.29 6.98 -1.62
CA PHE A 133 0.10 6.82 -1.18
C PHE A 133 0.63 8.14 -0.68
N HIS A 134 1.50 8.08 0.31
CA HIS A 134 2.06 9.28 0.94
C HIS A 134 3.57 9.38 0.73
N TYR A 135 4.22 8.30 0.30
CA TYR A 135 5.65 8.26 0.11
C TYR A 135 6.02 7.17 -0.91
N TYR A 136 7.11 7.38 -1.65
CA TYR A 136 7.75 6.30 -2.39
C TYR A 136 9.27 6.48 -2.48
N ASP A 137 9.98 5.36 -2.50
CA ASP A 137 11.42 5.25 -2.75
C ASP A 137 11.74 3.95 -3.50
N PHE A 138 12.88 3.90 -4.19
CA PHE A 138 13.35 2.70 -4.87
C PHE A 138 14.88 2.58 -4.92
N ALA A 139 15.42 1.39 -4.71
CA ALA A 139 16.87 1.15 -4.78
C ALA A 139 17.31 0.81 -6.21
N GLU A 140 18.24 1.60 -6.75
CA GLU A 140 18.69 1.49 -8.15
C GLU A 140 19.86 0.51 -8.34
N ARG A 141 20.60 0.28 -7.26
CA ARG A 141 21.84 -0.50 -7.20
C ARG A 141 21.86 -1.38 -5.97
N SER A 142 22.87 -2.24 -5.86
CA SER A 142 23.13 -3.01 -4.64
C SER A 142 23.87 -2.14 -3.62
N ASP A 143 23.12 -1.39 -2.81
CA ASP A 143 23.60 -0.57 -1.70
C ASP A 143 22.67 -0.70 -0.48
N GLU A 144 22.88 0.11 0.55
CA GLU A 144 22.10 0.05 1.80
C GLU A 144 20.59 0.33 1.62
N ASN A 145 20.18 0.84 0.46
CA ASN A 145 18.77 1.07 0.14
C ASN A 145 18.12 -0.18 -0.44
N ARG A 146 18.89 -1.14 -0.97
CA ARG A 146 18.36 -2.36 -1.59
C ARG A 146 17.89 -3.34 -0.53
N LYS A 147 16.61 -3.69 -0.55
CA LYS A 147 16.05 -4.75 0.30
C LYS A 147 16.87 -6.05 0.09
N PRO A 148 17.31 -6.72 1.16
CA PRO A 148 16.78 -6.65 2.53
C PRO A 148 17.40 -5.58 3.45
N ASP A 149 18.30 -4.73 2.95
CA ASP A 149 18.83 -3.61 3.74
C ASP A 149 17.77 -2.52 3.96
N ILE A 150 17.86 -1.84 5.10
CA ILE A 150 16.78 -1.02 5.65
C ILE A 150 16.87 0.47 5.28
N GLY A 151 17.77 0.87 4.38
CA GLY A 151 18.07 2.27 4.08
C GLY A 151 16.85 3.10 3.68
N MET A 152 15.97 2.55 2.81
CA MET A 152 14.72 3.21 2.42
C MET A 152 13.79 3.44 3.63
N GLY A 153 13.63 2.42 4.49
CA GLY A 153 12.77 2.51 5.68
C GLY A 153 13.31 3.49 6.73
N LYS A 154 14.63 3.46 6.98
CA LYS A 154 15.31 4.41 7.87
C LYS A 154 15.14 5.84 7.37
N ARG A 155 15.32 6.07 6.07
CA ARG A 155 15.17 7.40 5.45
C ARG A 155 13.76 7.96 5.66
N LEU A 156 12.72 7.14 5.47
CA LEU A 156 11.35 7.56 5.74
C LEU A 156 11.13 7.91 7.21
N ALA A 157 11.63 7.09 8.14
CA ALA A 157 11.54 7.38 9.57
C ALA A 157 12.23 8.70 9.95
N ASP A 158 13.45 8.94 9.43
CA ASP A 158 14.18 10.19 9.63
C ASP A 158 13.38 11.39 9.06
N THR A 159 12.74 11.20 7.90
CA THR A 159 11.91 12.23 7.24
C THR A 159 10.66 12.54 8.06
N ILE A 160 9.98 11.52 8.59
CA ILE A 160 8.83 11.67 9.50
C ILE A 160 9.23 12.49 10.72
N LYS A 161 10.36 12.16 11.36
CA LYS A 161 10.85 12.90 12.51
C LYS A 161 11.14 14.36 12.17
N ALA A 162 11.86 14.60 11.08
CA ALA A 162 12.29 15.94 10.68
C ALA A 162 11.13 16.83 10.18
N LYS A 163 10.15 16.28 9.48
CA LYS A 163 9.07 17.04 8.83
C LYS A 163 7.80 17.12 9.65
N LEU A 164 7.48 16.07 10.41
CA LEU A 164 6.25 15.99 11.20
C LEU A 164 6.52 16.17 12.70
N GLY A 165 7.77 16.11 13.15
CA GLY A 165 8.12 16.20 14.57
C GLY A 165 7.71 14.97 15.38
N ARG A 166 7.50 13.82 14.73
CA ARG A 166 6.93 12.61 15.36
C ARG A 166 7.81 11.40 15.20
N ASP A 167 7.63 10.43 16.07
CA ASP A 167 8.27 9.12 15.97
C ASP A 167 7.41 8.15 15.15
N VAL A 168 8.01 7.02 14.74
CA VAL A 168 7.32 5.93 14.06
C VAL A 168 6.80 4.94 15.10
N ASP A 169 5.56 4.51 14.94
CA ASP A 169 4.98 3.37 15.64
C ASP A 169 5.46 2.08 14.96
N TRP A 170 6.64 1.62 15.36
CA TRP A 170 7.25 0.40 14.81
C TRP A 170 6.43 -0.85 15.14
N ALA A 171 5.78 -0.90 16.30
CA ALA A 171 4.97 -2.05 16.72
C ALA A 171 3.77 -2.29 15.80
N HIS A 172 3.15 -1.23 15.28
CA HIS A 172 2.03 -1.32 14.34
C HIS A 172 2.41 -1.05 12.88
N THR A 173 3.71 -0.93 12.58
CA THR A 173 4.20 -0.81 11.20
C THR A 173 4.23 -2.17 10.51
N ILE A 174 3.87 -2.20 9.23
CA ILE A 174 3.82 -3.43 8.44
C ILE A 174 4.66 -3.32 7.17
N MET A 175 5.15 -4.45 6.68
CA MET A 175 5.74 -4.64 5.36
C MET A 175 4.93 -5.66 4.57
N VAL A 176 4.47 -5.28 3.38
CA VAL A 176 3.77 -6.16 2.45
C VAL A 176 4.59 -6.31 1.18
N GLY A 177 4.95 -7.54 0.81
CA GLY A 177 5.74 -7.80 -0.38
C GLY A 177 5.80 -9.28 -0.77
N ASP A 178 5.95 -9.56 -2.06
CA ASP A 178 5.94 -10.91 -2.63
C ASP A 178 7.22 -11.70 -2.31
N SER A 179 8.32 -11.02 -2.01
CA SER A 179 9.59 -11.65 -1.70
C SER A 179 9.62 -12.10 -0.23
N GLY A 180 8.83 -13.13 0.08
CA GLY A 180 8.60 -13.68 1.41
C GLY A 180 9.49 -14.86 1.77
N TRP A 181 9.18 -16.05 1.27
CA TRP A 181 9.85 -17.31 1.60
C TRP A 181 10.51 -17.89 0.36
N LYS A 182 11.85 -17.78 0.32
CA LYS A 182 12.63 -18.12 -0.85
C LYS A 182 12.64 -19.63 -1.12
N LYS A 183 12.31 -20.01 -2.36
CA LYS A 183 12.37 -21.39 -2.83
C LYS A 183 13.73 -22.04 -2.62
N GLY A 184 13.70 -23.26 -2.08
CA GLY A 184 14.90 -24.06 -1.80
C GLY A 184 15.76 -23.55 -0.63
N LYS A 185 15.30 -22.54 0.10
CA LYS A 185 16.03 -21.97 1.25
C LYS A 185 15.16 -21.83 2.49
N ASP A 186 13.95 -21.29 2.34
CA ASP A 186 13.05 -21.00 3.45
C ASP A 186 11.88 -21.99 3.49
N VAL A 187 11.19 -22.01 4.64
CA VAL A 187 9.95 -22.74 4.89
C VAL A 187 8.87 -21.70 5.23
N GLU A 188 7.68 -21.84 4.67
CA GLU A 188 6.51 -21.01 4.97
C GLU A 188 6.02 -21.24 6.42
N PRO A 189 5.21 -20.34 7.01
CA PRO A 189 4.74 -20.46 8.39
C PRO A 189 3.86 -21.69 8.65
N ASP A 190 3.24 -22.24 7.60
CA ASP A 190 2.45 -23.47 7.66
C ASP A 190 3.29 -24.75 7.51
N GLY A 191 4.62 -24.61 7.36
CA GLY A 191 5.56 -25.72 7.24
C GLY A 191 5.83 -26.19 5.81
N THR A 192 5.19 -25.61 4.79
CA THR A 192 5.49 -25.98 3.40
C THR A 192 6.80 -25.33 2.91
N PRO A 193 7.50 -25.92 1.91
CA PRO A 193 8.67 -25.26 1.32
C PRO A 193 8.31 -23.89 0.74
N GLY A 194 9.21 -22.91 0.87
CA GLY A 194 9.04 -21.60 0.24
C GLY A 194 8.91 -21.71 -1.29
N GLU A 195 8.16 -20.77 -1.87
CA GLU A 195 7.86 -20.73 -3.30
C GLU A 195 8.43 -19.49 -4.00
N ASP A 196 8.84 -18.47 -3.25
CA ASP A 196 9.16 -17.15 -3.80
C ASP A 196 10.58 -17.10 -4.39
N PHE A 197 10.81 -16.19 -5.33
CA PHE A 197 12.13 -16.01 -5.95
C PHE A 197 13.18 -15.51 -4.93
N SER A 198 12.73 -14.68 -3.99
CA SER A 198 13.55 -14.01 -3.00
C SER A 198 12.81 -13.94 -1.66
N ASN A 199 13.52 -13.56 -0.60
CA ASN A 199 12.98 -13.29 0.73
C ASN A 199 13.27 -11.85 1.19
N ALA A 200 13.58 -10.97 0.23
CA ALA A 200 14.05 -9.61 0.50
C ALA A 200 13.04 -8.73 1.26
N ASP A 201 11.73 -8.87 0.99
CA ASP A 201 10.70 -8.08 1.64
C ASP A 201 10.48 -8.50 3.08
N ARG A 202 10.39 -9.82 3.30
CA ARG A 202 10.33 -10.38 4.66
C ARG A 202 11.53 -9.96 5.48
N LEU A 203 12.74 -10.14 4.92
CA LEU A 203 13.97 -9.78 5.61
C LEU A 203 14.11 -8.25 5.81
N PHE A 204 13.62 -7.41 4.90
CA PHE A 204 13.54 -5.96 5.10
C PHE A 204 12.70 -5.62 6.34
N GLY A 205 11.50 -6.23 6.45
CA GLY A 205 10.65 -6.08 7.63
C GLY A 205 11.32 -6.58 8.91
N GLU A 206 11.88 -7.80 8.89
CA GLU A 206 12.58 -8.36 10.04
C GLU A 206 13.80 -7.52 10.47
N ASN A 207 14.54 -6.94 9.52
CA ASN A 207 15.69 -6.09 9.83
C ASN A 207 15.27 -4.74 10.43
N LEU A 208 14.16 -4.16 9.97
CA LEU A 208 13.56 -2.99 10.63
C LEU A 208 13.11 -3.35 12.04
N ALA A 209 12.44 -4.50 12.21
CA ALA A 209 12.01 -4.98 13.52
C ALA A 209 13.19 -5.18 14.48
N LYS A 210 14.28 -5.80 14.02
CA LYS A 210 15.52 -5.95 14.81
C LYS A 210 16.12 -4.61 15.22
N ARG A 211 16.08 -3.61 14.33
CA ARG A 211 16.69 -2.30 14.58
C ARG A 211 15.83 -1.40 15.48
N PHE A 212 14.52 -1.46 15.34
CA PHE A 212 13.59 -0.47 15.89
C PHE A 212 12.52 -1.05 16.81
N GLY A 213 12.49 -2.37 17.00
CA GLY A 213 11.61 -3.04 17.97
C GLY A 213 10.23 -3.43 17.43
N GLY A 214 9.97 -3.33 16.12
CA GLY A 214 8.74 -3.83 15.52
C GLY A 214 8.63 -3.55 14.02
N VAL A 215 8.17 -4.54 13.26
CA VAL A 215 7.54 -4.47 11.93
C VAL A 215 6.94 -5.86 11.68
N GLN A 216 5.68 -5.95 11.28
CA GLN A 216 5.07 -7.21 10.87
C GLN A 216 5.16 -7.39 9.34
N PHE A 217 5.69 -8.52 8.89
CA PHE A 217 5.65 -8.89 7.48
C PHE A 217 4.34 -9.60 7.13
N HIS A 218 3.77 -9.27 5.96
CA HIS A 218 2.66 -9.98 5.36
C HIS A 218 2.93 -10.28 3.89
N HIS A 219 2.69 -11.52 3.47
CA HIS A 219 2.72 -11.85 2.05
C HIS A 219 1.43 -11.38 1.35
N PRO A 220 1.49 -10.77 0.15
CA PRO A 220 0.34 -10.29 -0.64
C PRO A 220 -0.82 -11.28 -0.74
N ARG A 221 -0.52 -12.55 -1.04
CA ARG A 221 -1.48 -13.66 -1.10
C ARG A 221 -2.42 -13.78 0.11
N THR A 222 -1.92 -13.45 1.31
CA THR A 222 -2.73 -13.40 2.54
C THR A 222 -3.33 -12.02 2.77
N PHE A 223 -2.51 -10.97 2.63
CA PHE A 223 -2.86 -9.58 2.94
C PHE A 223 -4.00 -9.07 2.06
N PHE A 224 -3.88 -9.23 0.74
CA PHE A 224 -4.91 -8.89 -0.25
C PHE A 224 -5.93 -10.00 -0.46
N ARG A 225 -5.87 -11.08 0.34
CA ARG A 225 -6.85 -12.17 0.38
C ARG A 225 -6.95 -13.01 -0.90
N TRP A 226 -5.93 -13.04 -1.74
CA TRP A 226 -5.89 -13.85 -2.96
C TRP A 226 -6.09 -15.35 -2.69
N LEU A 227 -5.58 -15.86 -1.55
CA LEU A 227 -5.79 -17.26 -1.15
C LEU A 227 -7.26 -17.63 -0.98
N ARG A 228 -8.15 -16.67 -0.65
CA ARG A 228 -9.60 -16.95 -0.56
C ARG A 228 -10.23 -17.27 -1.91
N HIS A 229 -9.52 -16.99 -3.00
CA HIS A 229 -9.90 -17.29 -4.38
C HIS A 229 -8.97 -18.33 -5.01
N GLY A 230 -8.21 -19.08 -4.20
CA GLY A 230 -7.28 -20.11 -4.69
C GLY A 230 -6.04 -19.55 -5.40
N VAL A 231 -5.78 -18.25 -5.33
CA VAL A 231 -4.62 -17.62 -5.99
C VAL A 231 -3.47 -17.46 -5.00
N ARG A 232 -2.36 -18.14 -5.29
CA ARG A 232 -1.11 -18.02 -4.50
C ARG A 232 -0.26 -16.83 -4.93
N ASN A 233 -0.21 -16.53 -6.23
CA ASN A 233 0.44 -15.34 -6.77
C ASN A 233 -0.12 -15.03 -8.18
N PHE A 234 0.10 -13.81 -8.65
CA PHE A 234 -0.12 -13.39 -10.04
C PHE A 234 1.23 -13.28 -10.75
N PRO A 235 1.75 -14.36 -11.38
CA PRO A 235 3.10 -14.35 -11.94
C PRO A 235 3.26 -13.40 -13.14
N ASP A 236 2.16 -13.09 -13.83
CA ASP A 236 2.16 -12.24 -15.02
C ASP A 236 0.78 -11.61 -15.26
N TYR A 237 0.70 -10.73 -16.25
CA TYR A 237 -0.58 -10.09 -16.60
C TYR A 237 -1.62 -11.05 -17.18
N GLN A 238 -1.21 -12.16 -17.79
CA GLN A 238 -2.15 -13.15 -18.32
C GLN A 238 -2.88 -13.89 -17.19
N SER A 239 -2.21 -14.14 -16.06
CA SER A 239 -2.82 -14.69 -14.86
C SER A 239 -3.85 -13.72 -14.26
N VAL A 240 -3.56 -12.41 -14.24
CA VAL A 240 -4.50 -11.37 -13.81
C VAL A 240 -5.73 -11.37 -14.70
N ARG A 241 -5.53 -11.39 -16.03
CA ARG A 241 -6.63 -11.43 -17.01
C ARG A 241 -7.53 -12.65 -16.84
N THR A 242 -6.92 -13.82 -16.67
CA THR A 242 -7.67 -15.07 -16.47
C THR A 242 -8.52 -14.99 -15.21
N PHE A 243 -7.95 -14.46 -14.13
CA PHE A 243 -8.65 -14.26 -12.87
C PHE A 243 -9.83 -13.29 -12.99
N VAL A 244 -9.62 -12.09 -13.55
CA VAL A 244 -10.71 -11.09 -13.67
C VAL A 244 -11.75 -11.49 -14.72
N THR A 245 -11.42 -12.36 -15.68
CA THR A 245 -12.41 -12.94 -16.60
C THR A 245 -13.34 -13.91 -15.86
N ALA A 246 -12.80 -14.69 -14.92
CA ALA A 246 -13.58 -15.58 -14.07
C ALA A 246 -14.31 -14.84 -12.92
N HIS A 247 -13.78 -13.68 -12.51
CA HIS A 247 -14.25 -12.85 -11.41
C HIS A 247 -14.35 -11.37 -11.84
N PRO A 248 -15.27 -11.02 -12.75
CA PRO A 248 -15.39 -9.66 -13.30
C PRO A 248 -15.66 -8.60 -12.23
N GLU A 249 -16.26 -8.99 -11.10
CA GLU A 249 -16.48 -8.13 -9.93
C GLU A 249 -15.20 -7.73 -9.20
N LEU A 250 -14.09 -8.43 -9.45
CA LEU A 250 -12.78 -8.20 -8.83
C LEU A 250 -11.79 -7.51 -9.78
N ASP A 251 -12.23 -7.11 -10.98
CA ASP A 251 -11.42 -6.31 -11.89
C ASP A 251 -11.17 -4.92 -11.28
N PRO A 252 -9.90 -4.47 -11.14
CA PRO A 252 -9.62 -3.09 -10.74
C PRO A 252 -10.22 -2.03 -11.65
N GLY A 253 -10.56 -2.34 -12.90
CA GLY A 253 -11.21 -1.42 -13.84
C GLY A 253 -10.31 -0.26 -14.33
N VAL A 254 -9.02 -0.30 -13.99
CA VAL A 254 -7.99 0.69 -14.35
C VAL A 254 -6.87 0.12 -15.22
N ASN A 255 -6.93 -1.18 -15.49
CA ASN A 255 -5.91 -1.88 -16.24
C ASN A 255 -6.05 -1.61 -17.75
N PRO A 256 -4.94 -1.56 -18.50
CA PRO A 256 -4.99 -1.31 -19.93
C PRO A 256 -5.83 -2.40 -20.63
N PRO A 257 -6.67 -2.01 -21.61
CA PRO A 257 -7.33 -2.98 -22.47
C PRO A 257 -6.28 -3.76 -23.25
N VAL A 258 -6.59 -4.99 -23.58
CA VAL A 258 -5.68 -5.87 -24.33
C VAL A 258 -5.48 -5.26 -25.73
N SER A 259 -4.24 -4.92 -26.08
CA SER A 259 -3.88 -4.82 -27.50
C SER A 259 -4.01 -6.22 -28.09
N LYS A 260 -4.94 -6.39 -29.04
CA LYS A 260 -5.13 -7.63 -29.80
C LYS A 260 -3.83 -8.06 -30.49
#